data_AF-A0A430VT07-F1
#
_entry.id   AF-A0A430VT07-F1
#
_cell.length_a   1.000
_cell.length_b   1.000
_cell.length_c   1.000
_cell.angle_alpha   90.00
_cell.angle_beta   90.00
_cell.angle_gamma   90.00
#
_symmetry.space_group_name_H-M   'P 1'
#
loop_
_entity.id
_entity.type
_entity.pdbx_description
1 polymer ?
#
loop_
_entity_poly.entity_id
_entity_poly.type
_entity_poly.pdbx_seq_one_letter_code
_entity_poly.pdbx_strand_id
1 'polypeptide(L)'
;MKQNRETACSRAAFWAPRSASGPALLTLALCYWEGAAGFPKDPIEAYGILWYGKDVSGAPDFRTYLAQLEKVLTPEQQMGGRRRAANRFQ
;
A
#
# COMPACT_ATOMS: atom_id res chain seq x y z
N MET A 1 20.20 -9.36 5.04
CA MET A 1 19.23 -8.38 4.46
C MET A 1 17.78 -8.86 4.40
N LYS A 2 17.47 -10.16 4.27
CA LYS A 2 16.07 -10.67 4.25
C LYS A 2 15.26 -10.34 5.53
N GLN A 3 15.86 -10.53 6.71
CA GLN A 3 15.23 -10.30 8.01
C GLN A 3 14.78 -8.84 8.25
N ASN A 4 15.50 -7.86 7.68
CA ASN A 4 15.13 -6.44 7.76
C ASN A 4 13.88 -6.13 6.92
N ARG A 5 13.71 -6.81 5.79
CA ARG A 5 12.54 -6.65 4.90
C ARG A 5 11.30 -7.29 5.52
N GLU A 6 11.47 -8.45 6.14
CA GLU A 6 10.41 -9.14 6.91
C GLU A 6 9.88 -8.28 8.06
N THR A 7 10.79 -7.76 8.90
CA THR A 7 10.40 -6.90 10.01
C THR A 7 9.75 -5.59 9.54
N ALA A 8 10.16 -5.00 8.42
CA ALA A 8 9.54 -3.80 7.87
C ALA A 8 8.08 -4.03 7.46
N CYS A 9 7.79 -5.09 6.70
CA CYS A 9 6.42 -5.40 6.24
C CYS A 9 5.48 -5.73 7.40
N SER A 10 5.91 -6.55 8.36
CA SER A 10 5.09 -6.88 9.53
C SER A 10 4.81 -5.65 10.41
N ARG A 11 5.80 -4.78 10.61
CA ARG A 11 5.61 -3.52 11.35
C ARG A 11 4.68 -2.57 10.61
N ALA A 12 4.85 -2.45 9.29
CA ALA A 12 3.98 -1.62 8.45
C ALA A 12 2.53 -2.09 8.50
N ALA A 13 2.30 -3.41 8.43
CA ALA A 13 0.96 -3.99 8.55
C ALA A 13 0.31 -3.72 9.91
N PHE A 14 1.10 -3.71 10.97
CA PHE A 14 0.62 -3.38 12.31
C PHE A 14 0.28 -1.88 12.45
N TRP A 15 1.16 -0.99 11.98
CA TRP A 15 1.04 0.45 12.26
C TRP A 15 0.22 1.24 11.23
N ALA A 16 0.18 0.83 9.96
CA ALA A 16 -0.57 1.52 8.91
C ALA A 16 -2.04 1.78 9.29
N PRO A 17 -2.85 0.78 9.72
CA PRO A 17 -4.24 1.01 10.08
C PRO A 17 -4.45 1.78 11.38
N ARG A 18 -3.42 1.92 12.22
CA ARG A 18 -3.52 2.58 13.54
C ARG A 18 -3.07 4.04 13.53
N SER A 19 -2.13 4.37 12.66
CA SER A 19 -1.48 5.68 12.65
C SER A 19 -1.71 6.46 11.36
N ALA A 20 -2.14 5.79 10.29
CA ALA A 20 -2.17 6.34 8.93
C ALA A 20 -0.85 7.04 8.54
N SER A 21 0.28 6.64 9.14
CA SER A 21 1.56 7.29 8.88
C SER A 21 2.04 6.99 7.46
N GLY A 22 2.48 8.03 6.75
CA GLY A 22 2.99 7.92 5.38
C GLY A 22 4.02 6.80 5.20
N PRO A 23 5.08 6.70 6.03
CA PRO A 23 6.07 5.63 5.92
C PRO A 23 5.47 4.22 6.10
N ALA A 24 4.54 4.03 7.04
CA ALA A 24 3.92 2.73 7.26
C ALA A 24 3.00 2.35 6.11
N LEU A 25 2.19 3.28 5.61
CA LEU A 25 1.31 3.06 4.45
C LEU A 25 2.14 2.73 3.19
N LEU A 26 3.19 3.51 2.93
CA LEU A 26 4.06 3.30 1.78
C LEU A 26 4.76 1.95 1.84
N THR A 27 5.34 1.60 3.00
CA THR A 27 6.00 0.31 3.20
C THR A 27 5.03 -0.84 3.00
N LEU A 28 3.82 -0.76 3.58
CA LEU A 28 2.82 -1.81 3.45
C LEU A 28 2.37 -2.00 2.00
N ALA A 29 2.15 -0.91 1.27
CA ALA A 29 1.81 -0.98 -0.15
C ALA A 29 2.90 -1.68 -0.97
N LEU A 30 4.17 -1.35 -0.73
CA LEU A 30 5.29 -2.00 -1.41
C LEU A 30 5.38 -3.50 -1.07
N CYS A 31 5.09 -3.89 0.17
CA CYS A 31 5.06 -5.30 0.56
C CYS A 31 4.01 -6.10 -0.24
N TYR A 32 2.80 -5.56 -0.42
CA TYR A 32 1.77 -6.18 -1.26
C TYR A 32 2.13 -6.14 -2.75
N TRP A 33 2.76 -5.06 -3.24
CA TRP A 33 3.13 -4.98 -4.64
C TRP A 33 4.23 -5.99 -5.01
N GLU A 34 5.25 -6.14 -4.16
CA GLU A 34 6.35 -7.07 -4.41
C GLU A 34 5.98 -8.53 -4.05
N GLY A 35 4.96 -8.74 -3.21
CA GLY A 35 4.73 -10.04 -2.57
C GLY A 35 5.86 -10.41 -1.60
N ALA A 36 6.35 -9.42 -0.84
CA ALA A 36 7.51 -9.58 0.02
C ALA A 36 7.12 -10.04 1.43
N ALA A 37 8.07 -10.64 2.16
CA ALA A 37 7.92 -10.92 3.60
C ALA A 37 6.69 -11.77 3.98
N GLY A 38 6.29 -12.71 3.12
CA GLY A 38 5.12 -13.55 3.35
C GLY A 38 3.78 -12.87 3.02
N PHE A 39 3.80 -11.63 2.53
CA PHE A 39 2.60 -10.99 1.97
C PHE A 39 2.36 -11.51 0.54
N PRO A 40 1.10 -11.75 0.16
CA PRO A 40 0.79 -12.10 -1.21
C PRO A 40 1.09 -10.91 -2.13
N LYS A 41 1.49 -11.22 -3.38
CA LYS A 41 1.57 -10.21 -4.44
C LYS A 41 0.15 -9.78 -4.82
N ASP A 42 -0.28 -8.64 -4.32
CA ASP A 42 -1.60 -8.05 -4.56
C ASP A 42 -1.48 -6.56 -4.97
N PRO A 43 -1.39 -6.27 -6.28
CA PRO A 43 -1.30 -4.90 -6.76
C PRO A 43 -2.60 -4.10 -6.53
N ILE A 44 -3.75 -4.76 -6.32
CA ILE A 44 -5.03 -4.10 -6.03
C ILE A 44 -5.04 -3.58 -4.60
N GLU A 45 -4.58 -4.39 -3.64
CA GLU A 45 -4.39 -3.97 -2.25
C GLU A 45 -3.35 -2.85 -2.14
N ALA A 46 -2.21 -3.01 -2.83
CA ALA A 46 -1.17 -1.98 -2.90
C ALA A 46 -1.73 -0.65 -3.43
N TYR A 47 -2.50 -0.69 -4.52
CA TYR A 47 -3.15 0.49 -5.08
C TYR A 47 -4.07 1.18 -4.08
N GLY A 48 -4.92 0.41 -3.39
CA GLY A 48 -5.83 0.95 -2.37
C GLY A 48 -5.09 1.69 -1.26
N ILE A 49 -4.03 1.09 -0.73
CA ILE A 49 -3.22 1.68 0.34
C ILE A 49 -2.54 2.97 -0.14
N LEU A 50 -1.98 2.98 -1.36
CA LEU A 50 -1.37 4.18 -1.93
C LEU A 50 -2.41 5.27 -2.20
N TRP A 51 -3.60 4.89 -2.67
CA TRP A 51 -4.68 5.82 -2.95
C TRP A 51 -5.17 6.51 -1.68
N TYR A 52 -5.31 5.77 -0.58
CA TYR A 52 -5.58 6.36 0.72
C TYR A 52 -4.42 7.25 1.16
N GLY A 53 -3.19 6.73 1.08
CA GLY A 53 -1.97 7.39 1.52
C GLY A 53 -1.69 8.74 0.86
N LYS A 54 -2.06 8.93 -0.40
CA LYS A 54 -1.86 10.20 -1.13
C LYS A 54 -2.60 11.39 -0.52
N ASP A 55 -3.67 11.14 0.24
CA ASP A 55 -4.53 12.16 0.84
C ASP A 55 -4.19 12.40 2.32
N VAL A 56 -3.66 11.39 3.02
CA VAL A 56 -3.23 11.50 4.44
C VAL A 56 -1.76 11.84 4.61
N SER A 57 -0.94 11.70 3.56
CA SER A 57 0.50 11.97 3.61
C SER A 57 0.95 12.87 2.47
N GLY A 58 1.74 13.91 2.80
CA GLY A 58 2.39 14.78 1.82
C GLY A 58 3.62 14.16 1.14
N ALA A 59 3.92 12.88 1.37
CA ALA A 59 5.09 12.24 0.75
C ALA A 59 4.88 12.12 -0.78
N PRO A 60 5.84 12.56 -1.60
CA PRO A 60 5.69 12.59 -3.06
C PRO A 60 5.57 11.18 -3.68
N ASP A 61 6.12 10.18 -3.00
CA ASP A 61 6.23 8.80 -3.49
C ASP A 61 4.88 8.14 -3.77
N PHE A 62 3.84 8.49 -3.03
CA PHE A 62 2.49 7.91 -3.20
C PHE A 62 1.95 8.10 -4.62
N ARG A 63 2.05 9.33 -5.15
CA ARG A 63 1.55 9.65 -6.49
C ARG A 63 2.37 8.97 -7.58
N THR A 64 3.69 8.88 -7.38
CA THR A 64 4.59 8.19 -8.31
C THR A 64 4.25 6.70 -8.43
N TYR A 65 4.05 6.02 -7.29
CA TYR A 65 3.70 4.60 -7.29
C TYR A 65 2.28 4.33 -7.79
N LEU A 66 1.32 5.21 -7.48
CA LEU A 66 -0.03 5.14 -8.07
C LEU A 66 0.02 5.20 -9.60
N ALA A 67 0.73 6.18 -10.16
CA ALA A 67 0.85 6.32 -11.60
C ALA A 67 1.47 5.10 -12.29
N GLN A 68 2.27 4.30 -11.59
CA GLN A 68 2.79 3.03 -12.11
C GLN A 68 1.73 1.94 -12.09
N LEU A 69 0.96 1.81 -11.01
CA LEU A 69 -0.14 0.84 -10.92
C LEU A 69 -1.31 1.18 -11.85
N GLU A 70 -1.60 2.46 -12.06
CA GLU A 70 -2.68 2.91 -12.97
C GLU A 70 -2.41 2.57 -14.44
N LYS A 71 -1.16 2.34 -14.82
CA LYS A 71 -0.80 1.86 -16.16
C LYS A 71 -1.12 0.38 -16.38
N VAL A 72 -1.28 -0.39 -15.30
CA VAL A 72 -1.43 -1.86 -15.38
C VAL A 72 -2.75 -2.37 -14.80
N LEU A 73 -3.43 -1.57 -13.95
CA LEU A 73 -4.70 -1.93 -13.34
C LEU A 73 -5.88 -1.39 -14.15
N THR A 74 -6.90 -2.22 -14.36
CA THR A 74 -8.15 -1.77 -14.97
C THR A 74 -8.92 -0.82 -14.05
N PRO A 75 -9.85 -0.01 -14.57
CA PRO A 75 -10.71 0.85 -13.74
C PRO A 75 -11.43 0.09 -12.63
N GLU A 76 -11.90 -1.13 -12.89
CA GLU A 76 -12.59 -1.98 -11.92
C GLU A 76 -11.64 -2.42 -10.80
N GLN A 77 -10.40 -2.76 -11.14
CA GLN A 77 -9.37 -3.11 -10.16
C GLN A 77 -8.99 -1.90 -9.30
N GLN A 78 -8.87 -0.72 -9.90
CA GLN A 78 -8.62 0.53 -9.17
C GLN A 78 -9.76 0.82 -8.19
N MET A 79 -11.01 0.74 -8.63
CA MET A 79 -12.19 0.88 -7.75
C MET A 79 -12.21 -0.17 -6.65
N GLY A 80 -11.85 -1.42 -6.96
CA GLY A 80 -11.70 -2.50 -5.99
C GLY A 80 -10.68 -2.15 -4.90
N GLY A 81 -9.51 -1.66 -5.28
CA GLY A 81 -8.47 -1.20 -4.34
C GLY A 81 -8.96 -0.06 -3.46
N ARG A 82 -9.61 0.97 -4.04
CA ARG A 82 -10.19 2.09 -3.29
C ARG A 82 -11.22 1.62 -2.27
N ARG A 83 -12.09 0.67 -2.64
CA ARG A 83 -13.10 0.09 -1.74
C ARG A 83 -12.46 -0.69 -0.58
N ARG A 84 -11.42 -1.48 -0.85
CA ARG A 84 -10.69 -2.22 0.21
C ARG A 84 -10.04 -1.25 1.20
N ALA A 85 -9.36 -0.22 0.70
CA ALA A 85 -8.76 0.81 1.53
C ALA A 85 -9.81 1.56 2.36
N ALA A 86 -10.93 1.92 1.74
CA ALA A 86 -12.06 2.55 2.42
C ALA A 86 -12.64 1.67 3.53
N ASN A 87 -12.53 0.35 3.49
CA ASN A 87 -12.96 -0.53 4.60
C ASN A 87 -11.87 -0.73 5.66
N ARG A 88 -10.59 -0.63 5.27
CA ARG A 88 -9.43 -0.92 6.12
C ARG A 88 -9.01 0.25 7.01
N PHE A 89 -9.25 1.48 6.55
CA PHE A 89 -8.73 2.71 7.17
C PHE A 89 -9.85 3.68 7.61
N GLN A 90 -11.01 3.14 8.00
CA GLN A 90 -12.12 3.90 8.61
C GLN A 90 -11.82 4.28 10.05
#